data_AF-A0A519WUR9-F1
#
_entry.id   AF-A0A519WUR9-F1
#
_cell.length_a   1.000
_cell.length_b   1.000
_cell.length_c   1.000
_cell.angle_alpha   90.00
_cell.angle_beta   90.00
_cell.angle_gamma   90.00
#
_symmetry.space_group_name_H-M   'P 1'
#
loop_
_entity.id
_entity.type
_entity.pdbx_description
1 polymer ?
#
loop_
_entity_poly.entity_id
_entity_poly.type
_entity_poly.pdbx_seq_one_letter_code
_entity_poly.pdbx_strand_id
1 'polypeptide(L)' 'MTGPAALAARFVNYTSKHIFLTGKAGTGKTTFLRGLTALTHKKVVIAAPTGIAA' A
#
# COMPACT_ATOMS: atom_id res chain seq x y z
N MET A 1 -12.11 12.70 1.53
CA MET A 1 -11.05 11.68 1.30
C MET A 1 -11.35 10.84 0.05
N THR A 2 -11.37 11.46 -1.13
CA THR A 2 -11.68 10.80 -2.41
C THR A 2 -10.43 10.85 -3.29
N GLY A 3 -9.56 9.86 -3.16
CA GLY A 3 -8.32 9.79 -3.94
C GLY A 3 -7.92 8.34 -4.24
N PRO A 4 -7.08 8.10 -5.26
CA PRO A 4 -6.69 6.75 -5.68
C PRO A 4 -6.10 5.91 -4.54
N ALA A 5 -5.33 6.53 -3.63
CA ALA A 5 -4.79 5.86 -2.44
C ALA A 5 -5.88 5.40 -1.46
N ALA A 6 -6.90 6.22 -1.21
CA ALA A 6 -8.02 5.84 -0.35
C ALA A 6 -8.83 4.67 -0.96
N LEU A 7 -8.97 4.66 -2.29
CA LEU A 7 -9.58 3.54 -3.02
C LEU A 7 -8.73 2.27 -2.87
N ALA A 8 -7.42 2.36 -3.10
CA ALA A 8 -6.51 1.22 -2.92
C ALA A 8 -6.55 0.64 -1.50
N ALA A 9 -6.57 1.49 -0.47
CA ALA A 9 -6.68 1.05 0.92
C ALA A 9 -8.01 0.31 1.18
N ARG A 10 -9.13 0.78 0.59
CA ARG A 10 -10.41 0.06 0.67
C ARG A 10 -10.36 -1.29 -0.04
N PHE A 11 -9.73 -1.37 -1.22
CA PHE A 11 -9.56 -2.65 -1.92
C PHE A 11 -8.77 -3.63 -1.07
N VAL A 12 -7.67 -3.21 -0.46
CA VAL A 12 -6.86 -4.08 0.41
C VAL A 12 -7.65 -4.51 1.65
N ASN A 13 -8.41 -3.63 2.28
CA ASN A 13 -9.11 -3.95 3.54
C ASN A 13 -10.38 -4.77 3.34
N TYR A 14 -11.18 -4.46 2.31
CA TYR A 14 -12.53 -5.02 2.17
C TYR A 14 -12.66 -6.05 1.05
N THR A 15 -11.59 -6.32 0.30
CA THR A 15 -11.61 -7.31 -0.79
C THR A 15 -10.43 -8.27 -0.67
N SER A 16 -10.50 -9.37 -1.42
CA SER A 16 -9.39 -10.33 -1.60
C SER A 16 -8.82 -10.25 -3.02
N LYS A 17 -8.78 -9.05 -3.61
CA LYS A 17 -8.26 -8.82 -4.96
C LYS A 17 -6.82 -8.29 -4.90
N HIS A 18 -6.02 -8.68 -5.88
CA HIS A 18 -4.67 -8.14 -6.06
C HIS A 18 -4.74 -6.75 -6.71
N ILE A 19 -3.85 -5.85 -6.28
CA ILE A 19 -3.71 -4.51 -6.84
C ILE A 19 -2.25 -4.24 -7.19
N PHE A 20 -2.03 -3.50 -8.29
CA PHE A 20 -0.72 -2.98 -8.65
C PHE A 20 -0.72 -1.47 -8.49
N LEU A 21 0.06 -0.96 -7.53
CA LEU A 21 0.15 0.47 -7.23
C LEU A 21 1.42 1.05 -7.85
N THR A 22 1.25 1.98 -8.79
CA THR A 22 2.35 2.74 -9.40
C THR A 22 2.16 4.25 -9.20
N GLY A 23 3.20 5.02 -9.47
CA GLY A 23 3.18 6.48 -9.40
C GLY A 23 4.57 7.05 -9.63
N LYS A 24 4.63 8.33 -10.01
CA LYS A 24 5.90 9.05 -10.22
C LYS A 24 6.79 9.06 -8.96
N ALA A 25 8.07 9.40 -9.10
CA ALA A 25 8.94 9.62 -7.94
C ALA A 25 8.34 10.70 -7.02
N GLY A 26 8.50 10.53 -5.70
CA GLY A 26 7.97 11.50 -4.71
C GLY A 26 6.47 11.44 -4.44
N THR A 27 5.69 10.53 -5.05
CA THR A 27 4.21 10.47 -4.86
C THR A 27 3.76 9.71 -3.60
N GLY A 28 4.62 9.58 -2.58
CA GLY A 28 4.23 9.04 -1.27
C GLY A 28 3.90 7.54 -1.23
N LYS A 29 4.40 6.71 -2.16
CA LYS A 29 4.16 5.24 -2.18
C LYS A 29 4.58 4.56 -0.88
N THR A 30 5.76 4.88 -0.37
CA THR A 30 6.27 4.35 0.92
C THR A 30 5.42 4.82 2.09
N THR A 31 5.00 6.09 2.09
CA THR A 31 4.09 6.65 3.09
C THR A 31 2.75 5.93 3.08
N PHE A 32 2.21 5.61 1.90
CA PHE A 32 0.99 4.82 1.74
C PHE A 32 1.14 3.41 2.34
N LEU A 33 2.23 2.69 2.04
CA LEU A 33 2.48 1.35 2.60
C LEU A 33 2.59 1.36 4.13
N ARG A 34 3.27 2.37 4.70
CA ARG A 34 3.38 2.55 6.16
C ARG A 34 2.03 2.88 6.82
N GLY A 35 1.23 3.74 6.19
CA GLY A 35 -0.13 4.04 6.69
C GLY A 35 -1.07 2.85 6.59
N LEU A 36 -0.99 2.09 5.50
CA LEU A 36 -1.83 0.92 5.26
C LEU A 36 -1.53 -0.19 6.28
N THR A 37 -0.26 -0.44 6.57
CA THR A 37 0.15 -1.44 7.58
C THR A 37 -0.32 -1.08 8.98
N ALA A 38 -0.33 0.21 9.34
CA ALA A 38 -0.82 0.66 10.65
C ALA A 38 -2.35 0.59 10.81
N LEU A 39 -3.10 0.71 9.70
CA LEU A 39 -4.57 0.84 9.72
C LEU A 39 -5.31 -0.42 9.28
N THR A 40 -4.61 -1.42 8.73
CA THR A 40 -5.22 -2.67 8.29
C THR A 40 -5.33 -3.66 9.43
N HIS A 41 -6.42 -4.42 9.45
CA HIS A 41 -6.63 -5.54 10.37
C HIS A 41 -6.02 -6.86 9.85
N LYS A 42 -5.52 -6.87 8.62
CA LYS A 42 -4.93 -8.06 7.99
C LYS A 42 -3.50 -8.25 8.44
N LYS A 43 -3.04 -9.49 8.55
CA LYS A 43 -1.61 -9.79 8.71
C LYS A 43 -0.87 -9.35 7.44
N VAL A 44 0.17 -8.53 7.60
CA VAL A 44 0.93 -7.98 6.47
C VAL A 44 2.36 -8.50 6.48
N VAL A 45 2.87 -8.79 5.30
CA VAL A 45 4.30 -9.03 5.04
C VAL A 45 4.73 -8.02 3.97
N ILE A 46 5.83 -7.31 4.21
CA ILE A 46 6.47 -6.42 3.24
C ILE A 46 7.73 -7.12 2.74
N ALA A 47 7.90 -7.18 1.43
CA ALA A 47 9.09 -7.72 0.79
C ALA A 47 9.53 -6.80 -0.35
N ALA A 48 10.83 -6.75 -0.59
CA ALA A 48 11.46 -6.02 -1.67
C ALA A 48 12.54 -6.90 -2.34
N PRO A 49 12.83 -6.69 -3.63
CA PRO A 49 13.80 -7.51 -4.37
C PRO A 49 15.27 -7.25 -3.98
N THR A 50 15.56 -6.17 -3.25
CA THR A 50 16.92 -5.81 -2.79
C THR A 50 16.90 -5.39 -1.31
N GLY A 51 18.01 -5.59 -0.60
CA GLY A 51 18.11 -5.29 0.83
C GLY A 51 18.04 -3.80 1.18
N ILE A 52 18.42 -2.90 0.27
CA ILE A 52 18.34 -1.45 0.48
C ILE A 52 16.88 -0.95 0.42
N ALA A 53 16.00 -1.67 -0.29
CA ALA A 53 14.60 -1.30 -0.46
C ALA A 53 13.66 -1.94 0.58
N ALA A 54 14.14 -2.94 1.33
CA ALA A 54 13.41 -3.58 2.43
C ALA A 54 13.40 -2.66 3.67
#